data_AF-A0A9R1X1W8-F1
#
_entry.id   AF-A0A9R1X1W8-F1
#
_cell.length_a   1.000
_cell.length_b   1.000
_cell.length_c   1.000
_cell.angle_alpha   90.00
_cell.angle_beta   90.00
_cell.angle_gamma   90.00
#
_symmetry.space_group_name_H-M   'P 1'
#
loop_
_entity.id
_entity.type
_entity.pdbx_description
1 polymer ?
#
loop_
_entity_poly.entity_id
_entity_poly.type
_entity_poly.pdbx_seq_one_letter_code
_entity_poly.pdbx_strand_id
1 'polypeptide(L)'
;MEDNMDAHGLWEAIEPPIGVVVDEKRSKQARAFIFQSIPEEMLAQVAKKKTAKEAWDSLKSRYVDAERVQKARLRVLKSEFEGLQMKDMETIDD
;
A
#
# COMPACT_ATOMS: atom_id res chain seq x y z
N MET A 1 -1.19 -0.20 -11.17
CA MET A 1 -2.62 0.20 -11.03
C MET A 1 -2.79 1.65 -11.46
N GLU A 2 -1.97 2.56 -10.90
CA GLU A 2 -1.91 4.00 -11.24
C GLU A 2 -1.78 4.25 -12.75
N ASP A 3 -0.70 3.81 -13.40
CA ASP A 3 -0.48 3.98 -14.86
C ASP A 3 -1.65 3.48 -15.73
N ASN A 4 -2.35 2.43 -15.28
CA ASN A 4 -3.48 1.85 -16.02
C ASN A 4 -4.73 2.72 -15.86
N MET A 5 -5.01 3.22 -14.66
CA MET A 5 -6.10 4.16 -14.43
C MET A 5 -5.87 5.51 -15.13
N ASP A 6 -4.62 5.96 -15.20
CA ASP A 6 -4.20 7.12 -15.99
C ASP A 6 -4.47 6.92 -17.48
N ALA A 7 -4.08 5.78 -18.04
CA ALA A 7 -4.35 5.46 -19.45
C ALA A 7 -5.85 5.46 -19.79
N HIS A 8 -6.71 5.18 -18.81
CA HIS A 8 -8.18 5.23 -18.96
C HIS A 8 -8.81 6.58 -18.57
N GLY A 9 -8.01 7.59 -18.18
CA GLY A 9 -8.50 8.91 -17.76
C GLY A 9 -9.32 8.87 -16.47
N LEU A 10 -9.12 7.85 -15.62
CA LEU A 10 -9.85 7.64 -14.37
C LEU A 10 -9.11 8.20 -13.16
N TRP A 11 -7.84 8.57 -13.29
CA TRP A 11 -7.02 9.06 -12.19
C TRP A 11 -7.51 10.36 -11.56
N GLU A 12 -8.10 11.26 -12.36
CA GLU A 12 -8.73 12.50 -11.89
C GLU A 12 -9.84 12.24 -10.85
N ALA A 13 -10.40 11.03 -10.80
CA ALA A 13 -11.39 10.66 -9.79
C ALA A 13 -10.79 10.28 -8.42
N ILE A 14 -9.47 10.03 -8.36
CA ILE A 14 -8.70 9.75 -7.15
C ILE A 14 -7.98 11.02 -6.67
N GLU A 15 -7.33 11.73 -7.60
CA GLU A 15 -6.64 13.00 -7.36
C GLU A 15 -7.19 14.08 -8.29
N PRO A 16 -8.36 14.66 -7.96
CA PRO A 16 -8.90 15.76 -8.74
C PRO A 16 -8.04 17.01 -8.58
N PRO A 17 -7.92 17.85 -9.63
CA PRO A 17 -7.38 19.18 -9.49
C PRO A 17 -8.16 20.00 -8.46
N ILE A 18 -7.48 20.92 -7.78
CA ILE A 18 -8.06 21.72 -6.70
C ILE A 18 -9.28 22.48 -7.22
N GLY A 19 -10.42 22.33 -6.54
CA GLY A 19 -11.68 23.00 -6.87
C GLY A 19 -12.53 22.30 -7.93
N VAL A 20 -12.11 21.14 -8.45
CA VAL A 20 -12.90 20.35 -9.41
C VAL A 20 -13.80 19.36 -8.67
N VAL A 21 -15.09 19.40 -8.99
CA VAL A 21 -16.05 18.40 -8.53
C VAL A 21 -15.87 17.13 -9.37
N VAL A 22 -15.58 16.00 -8.71
CA VAL A 22 -15.44 14.71 -9.37
C VAL A 22 -16.80 14.23 -9.89
N ASP A 23 -16.86 13.90 -11.18
CA ASP A 23 -18.02 13.26 -11.78
C ASP A 23 -18.31 11.90 -11.11
N GLU A 24 -19.56 11.70 -10.68
CA GLU A 24 -19.96 10.52 -9.91
C GLU A 24 -19.80 9.22 -10.72
N LYS A 25 -20.02 9.27 -12.04
CA LYS A 25 -19.86 8.11 -12.93
C LYS A 25 -18.38 7.73 -13.05
N ARG A 26 -17.49 8.71 -13.23
CA ARG A 26 -16.03 8.48 -13.22
C ARG A 26 -15.57 7.92 -11.87
N SER A 27 -16.07 8.46 -10.75
CA SER A 27 -15.76 7.93 -9.41
C SER A 27 -16.20 6.48 -9.24
N LYS A 28 -17.39 6.11 -9.72
CA LYS A 28 -17.87 4.71 -9.70
C LYS A 28 -17.01 3.79 -10.58
N GLN A 29 -16.62 4.24 -11.77
CA GLN A 29 -15.75 3.48 -12.68
C GLN A 29 -14.37 3.26 -12.09
N ALA A 30 -13.74 4.31 -11.57
CA ALA A 30 -12.45 4.25 -10.89
C ALA A 30 -12.52 3.29 -9.69
N ARG A 31 -13.59 3.34 -8.90
CA ARG A 31 -13.79 2.43 -7.75
C ARG A 31 -13.95 0.97 -8.18
N ALA A 32 -14.70 0.70 -9.24
CA ALA A 32 -14.81 -0.66 -9.79
C ALA A 32 -13.47 -1.19 -10.28
N PHE A 33 -12.66 -0.34 -10.93
CA PHE A 33 -11.33 -0.68 -11.38
C PHE A 33 -10.40 -1.06 -10.21
N ILE A 34 -10.43 -0.28 -9.12
CA ILE A 34 -9.71 -0.59 -7.89
C ILE A 34 -10.12 -1.97 -7.36
N PHE A 35 -11.42 -2.25 -7.29
CA PHE A 35 -11.93 -3.54 -6.77
C PHE A 35 -11.53 -4.74 -7.63
N GLN A 36 -11.45 -4.58 -8.95
CA GLN A 36 -10.98 -5.63 -9.86
C GLN A 36 -9.47 -5.87 -9.77
N SER A 37 -8.72 -4.87 -9.30
CA SER A 37 -7.26 -4.88 -9.29
C SER A 37 -6.66 -5.31 -7.94
N ILE A 38 -7.49 -5.69 -6.96
CA ILE A 38 -7.06 -6.15 -5.64
C ILE A 38 -7.53 -7.58 -5.35
N PRO A 39 -6.83 -8.33 -4.47
CA PRO A 39 -7.29 -9.63 -3.99
C PRO A 39 -8.62 -9.54 -3.24
N GLU A 40 -9.39 -10.64 -3.25
CA GLU A 40 -10.71 -10.73 -2.61
C GLU A 40 -10.63 -10.47 -1.09
N GLU A 41 -9.59 -10.95 -0.40
CA GLU A 41 -9.42 -10.72 1.03
C GLU A 41 -9.24 -9.23 1.39
N MET A 42 -8.85 -8.40 0.42
CA MET A 42 -8.69 -6.96 0.59
C MET A 42 -9.95 -6.19 0.23
N LEU A 43 -10.82 -6.78 -0.60
CA LEU A 43 -12.04 -6.15 -1.08
C LEU A 43 -12.97 -5.79 0.08
N ALA A 44 -13.13 -6.66 1.08
CA ALA A 44 -13.96 -6.40 2.25
C ALA A 44 -13.54 -5.14 3.04
N GLN A 45 -12.25 -4.78 3.01
CA GLN A 45 -11.72 -3.62 3.73
C GLN A 45 -12.05 -2.30 3.01
N VAL A 46 -12.08 -2.32 1.68
CA VAL A 46 -12.32 -1.13 0.86
C VAL A 46 -13.76 -1.02 0.36
N ALA A 47 -14.56 -2.09 0.45
CA ALA A 47 -15.95 -2.12 -0.01
C ALA A 47 -16.85 -1.07 0.65
N LYS A 48 -16.54 -0.67 1.89
CA LYS A 48 -17.30 0.35 2.63
C LYS A 48 -16.98 1.79 2.21
N LYS A 49 -15.99 2.01 1.34
CA LYS A 49 -15.54 3.34 0.90
C LYS A 49 -16.46 3.86 -0.20
N LYS A 50 -16.91 5.10 -0.08
CA LYS A 50 -17.92 5.71 -0.94
C LYS A 50 -17.31 6.28 -2.22
N THR A 51 -16.04 6.65 -2.22
CA THR A 51 -15.37 7.19 -3.41
C THR A 51 -14.15 6.36 -3.81
N ALA A 52 -13.73 6.47 -5.07
CA ALA A 52 -12.48 5.88 -5.54
C ALA A 52 -11.28 6.39 -4.73
N LYS A 53 -11.26 7.68 -4.43
CA LYS A 53 -10.26 8.32 -3.56
C LYS A 53 -10.16 7.67 -2.18
N GLU A 54 -11.29 7.51 -1.49
CA GLU A 54 -11.30 6.89 -0.16
C GLU A 54 -10.84 5.43 -0.16
N ALA A 55 -11.17 4.68 -1.22
CA ALA A 55 -10.68 3.31 -1.41
C ALA A 55 -9.16 3.30 -1.64
N TRP A 56 -8.67 4.17 -2.52
CA TRP A 56 -7.24 4.32 -2.82
C TRP A 56 -6.42 4.73 -1.59
N ASP A 57 -6.86 5.75 -0.86
CA ASP A 57 -6.15 6.24 0.34
C ASP A 57 -6.08 5.16 1.42
N SER A 58 -7.14 4.35 1.57
CA SER A 58 -7.17 3.22 2.50
C SER A 58 -6.15 2.13 2.13
N LEU A 59 -6.00 1.84 0.83
CA LEU A 59 -4.99 0.89 0.35
C LEU A 59 -3.59 1.46 0.57
N LYS A 60 -3.37 2.72 0.18
CA LYS A 60 -2.08 3.42 0.32
C LYS A 60 -1.60 3.41 1.77
N SER A 61 -2.46 3.75 2.73
CA SER A 61 -2.10 3.72 4.16
C SER A 61 -1.65 2.32 4.59
N ARG A 62 -2.42 1.27 4.26
CA ARG A 62 -2.09 -0.10 4.66
C ARG A 62 -0.73 -0.56 4.13
N TYR A 63 -0.45 -0.29 2.86
CA TYR A 63 0.81 -0.71 2.24
C TYR A 63 2.01 0.12 2.69
N VAL A 64 1.86 1.43 2.85
CA VAL A 64 2.90 2.30 3.41
C VAL A 64 3.24 1.87 4.84
N ASP A 65 2.23 1.55 5.64
CA ASP A 65 2.46 1.09 7.02
C ASP A 65 3.10 -0.30 7.05
N ALA A 66 2.70 -1.22 6.14
CA ALA A 66 3.34 -2.52 6.01
C ALA A 66 4.83 -2.40 5.63
N GLU A 67 5.17 -1.53 4.69
CA GLU A 67 6.55 -1.28 4.28
C GLU A 67 7.39 -0.68 5.42
N ARG A 68 6.82 0.26 6.18
CA ARG A 68 7.46 0.85 7.37
C ARG A 68 7.74 -0.20 8.44
N VAL A 69 6.78 -1.08 8.73
CA VAL A 69 6.96 -2.19 9.69
C VAL A 69 8.04 -3.16 9.21
N GLN A 70 8.04 -3.51 7.93
CA GLN A 70 9.06 -4.39 7.37
C GLN A 70 10.46 -3.77 7.47
N LYS A 71 10.60 -2.48 7.13
CA LYS A 71 11.85 -1.73 7.28
C LYS A 71 12.33 -1.66 8.72
N ALA A 72 11.42 -1.43 9.68
CA ALA A 72 11.76 -1.42 11.10
C ALA A 72 12.29 -2.78 11.58
N ARG A 73 11.61 -3.87 11.22
CA ARG A 73 12.06 -5.24 11.54
C ARG A 73 13.42 -5.56 10.96
N LEU A 74 13.65 -5.20 9.69
CA LEU A 74 14.95 -5.39 9.04
C LEU A 74 16.08 -4.66 9.77
N ARG A 75 15.83 -3.41 10.23
CA ARG A 75 16.82 -2.65 11.00
C ARG A 75 17.15 -3.33 12.33
N VAL A 76 16.14 -3.85 13.04
CA VAL A 76 16.35 -4.60 14.29
C VAL A 76 17.20 -5.83 14.03
N LEU A 77 16.81 -6.68 13.07
CA LEU A 77 17.55 -7.89 12.73
C LEU A 77 19.00 -7.60 12.32
N LYS A 78 19.22 -6.51 11.56
CA LYS A 78 20.57 -6.08 11.18
C LYS A 78 21.39 -5.66 12.40
N SER A 79 20.80 -4.92 13.34
CA SER A 79 21.46 -4.53 14.59
C SER A 79 21.78 -5.73 15.48
N GLU A 80 20.87 -6.73 15.54
CA GLU A 80 21.11 -7.98 16.27
C GLU A 80 22.26 -8.76 15.64
N PHE A 81 22.28 -8.87 14.32
CA PHE A 81 23.36 -9.54 13.59
C PHE A 81 24.72 -8.85 13.77
N GLU A 82 24.77 -7.52 13.68
CA GLU A 82 26.00 -6.74 13.94
C GLU A 82 26.48 -6.85 15.39
N GLY A 83 25.54 -7.07 16.33
CA GLY A 83 25.82 -7.29 17.74
C GLY A 83 26.23 -8.72 18.10
N LEU A 84 26.09 -9.69 17.18
CA LEU A 84 26.62 -11.04 17.37
C LEU A 84 28.15 -10.98 17.27
N GLN A 85 28.81 -11.04 18.42
CA GLN A 85 30.24 -11.27 18.54
C GLN A 85 30.46 -12.66 19.14
N MET A 86 31.37 -13.43 18.55
CA MET A 86 31.80 -14.70 19.17
C MET A 86 32.43 -14.39 20.52
N LYS A 87 32.05 -15.16 21.53
CA LYS A 87 32.73 -15.10 22.83
C LYS A 87 34.11 -15.73 22.70
N ASP A 88 35.06 -15.32 23.55
CA ASP A 88 36.45 -15.80 23.52
C ASP A 88 36.62 -17.34 23.61
N MET A 89 35.57 -18.06 23.99
CA MET A 89 35.54 -19.53 24.09
C MET A 89 34.66 -20.22 23.03
N GLU A 90 34.07 -19.50 22.08
CA GLU A 90 33.31 -20.11 20.98
C GLU A 90 34.29 -20.45 19.83
N THR A 91 34.46 -21.74 19.54
CA THR A 91 35.22 -22.22 18.38
C THR A 91 34.32 -22.27 17.15
N ILE A 92 34.91 -22.08 15.97
CA ILE A 92 34.17 -22.06 14.68
C ILE A 92 33.75 -23.49 14.24
N ASP A 93 34.38 -24.53 14.79
CA ASP A 93 33.98 -25.94 14.61
C ASP A 93 33.03 -26.35 15.76
N ASP A 94 31.72 -26.28 15.49
CA ASP A 94 30.64 -27.21 15.87
C ASP A 94 29.30 -26.78 15.23
#